data_AF-A0A2N9I1X1-F1
#
_entry.id   AF-A0A2N9I1X1-F1
#
_cell.length_a   1.000
_cell.length_b   1.000
_cell.length_c   1.000
_cell.angle_alpha   90.00
_cell.angle_beta   90.00
_cell.angle_gamma   90.00
#
_symmetry.space_group_name_H-M   'P 1'
#
loop_
_entity.id
_entity.type
_entity.pdbx_description
1 polymer ?
#
loop_
_entity_poly.entity_id
_entity_poly.type
_entity_poly.pdbx_seq_one_letter_code
_entity_poly.pdbx_strand_id
1 'polypeptide(L)'
;MIAVGLSMGLVTMATTWAYRASRPPPPKICGSPGGPPITAPRIKLRDGRHLAYKEHGVPAQVAKYKIIFVHGFSACRCAPVILKSLPQELIEELGLYIVSYDRPGYGESDPHPKQTMKSLALDMEELANQLELGSKFYVIGSSIGNNVVWGCLNYIPHRLAGVALLAPMFINYWWQGMPPNLSTERPTINNYLRTRFRNNVKDGWDTNRQGT
;
A
#
# COMPACT_ATOMS: atom_id res chain seq x y z
N MET A 1 21.10 -45.17 -21.58
CA MET A 1 21.38 -43.84 -20.97
C MET A 1 21.10 -42.67 -21.91
N ILE A 2 21.39 -42.75 -23.21
CA ILE A 2 21.18 -41.65 -24.19
C ILE A 2 19.69 -41.26 -24.37
N ALA A 3 18.78 -42.24 -24.44
CA ALA A 3 17.34 -42.00 -24.63
C ALA A 3 16.67 -41.27 -23.44
N VAL A 4 17.17 -41.48 -22.21
CA VAL A 4 16.67 -40.80 -20.99
C VAL A 4 17.15 -39.34 -20.93
N GLY A 5 18.36 -39.05 -21.44
CA GLY A 5 18.86 -37.67 -21.54
C GLY A 5 18.09 -36.83 -22.58
N LEU A 6 17.73 -37.43 -23.72
CA LEU A 6 16.93 -36.77 -24.76
C LEU A 6 15.50 -36.46 -24.30
N SER A 7 14.87 -37.37 -23.55
CA SER A 7 13.51 -37.15 -23.02
C SER A 7 13.48 -36.05 -21.94
N MET A 8 14.47 -36.00 -21.04
CA MET A 8 14.60 -34.89 -20.08
C MET A 8 14.82 -33.53 -20.78
N GLY A 9 15.63 -33.49 -21.84
CA GLY A 9 15.85 -32.27 -22.63
C GLY A 9 14.56 -31.72 -23.25
N LEU A 10 13.74 -32.58 -23.85
CA LEU A 10 12.45 -32.18 -24.44
C LEU A 10 11.45 -31.68 -23.40
N VAL A 11 11.38 -32.33 -22.23
CA VAL A 11 10.49 -31.90 -21.13
C VAL A 11 10.90 -30.53 -20.59
N THR A 12 12.20 -30.27 -20.40
CA THR A 12 12.69 -28.96 -19.94
C THR A 12 12.44 -27.85 -20.95
N MET A 13 12.59 -28.13 -22.26
CA MET A 13 12.25 -27.17 -23.31
C MET A 13 10.74 -26.89 -23.34
N ALA A 14 9.90 -27.92 -23.28
CA ALA A 14 8.44 -27.77 -23.30
C ALA A 14 7.93 -26.99 -22.08
N THR A 15 8.44 -27.29 -20.89
CA THR A 15 8.09 -26.57 -19.65
C THR A 15 8.58 -25.12 -19.66
N THR A 16 9.80 -24.86 -20.15
CA THR A 16 10.32 -23.49 -20.30
C THR A 16 9.51 -22.69 -21.32
N TRP A 17 9.14 -23.32 -22.45
CA TRP A 17 8.31 -22.69 -23.47
C TRP A 17 6.90 -22.38 -22.93
N ALA A 18 6.25 -23.35 -22.29
CA ALA A 18 4.94 -23.16 -21.67
C ALA A 18 4.97 -22.09 -20.57
N TYR A 19 6.05 -22.03 -19.79
CA TYR A 19 6.27 -21.00 -18.78
C TYR A 19 6.44 -19.61 -19.40
N ARG A 20 7.20 -19.49 -20.48
CA ARG A 20 7.38 -18.21 -21.20
C ARG A 20 6.09 -17.77 -21.91
N ALA A 21 5.34 -18.71 -22.48
CA ALA A 21 4.09 -18.45 -23.18
C ALA A 21 2.95 -18.03 -22.23
N SER A 22 2.96 -18.53 -20.98
CA SER A 22 1.98 -18.16 -19.95
C SER A 22 2.32 -16.86 -19.21
N ARG A 23 3.53 -16.30 -19.41
CA ARG A 23 3.89 -15.00 -18.85
C ARG A 23 3.18 -13.90 -19.66
N PRO A 24 2.28 -13.10 -19.06
CA PRO A 24 1.73 -11.96 -19.76
C PRO A 24 2.85 -11.01 -20.18
N PRO A 25 2.71 -10.31 -21.31
CA PRO A 25 3.69 -9.30 -21.72
C PRO A 25 3.85 -8.25 -20.62
N PRO A 26 5.05 -7.66 -20.44
CA PRO A 26 5.23 -6.60 -19.47
C PRO A 26 4.19 -5.49 -19.70
N PRO A 27 3.50 -5.02 -18.65
CA PRO A 27 2.53 -3.94 -18.81
C PRO A 27 3.23 -2.72 -19.40
N LYS A 28 2.61 -2.12 -20.42
CA LYS A 28 3.14 -0.92 -21.07
C LYS A 28 3.03 0.25 -20.10
N ILE A 29 4.13 0.98 -19.95
CA ILE A 29 4.21 2.14 -19.07
C ILE A 29 3.29 3.25 -19.62
N CYS A 30 2.48 3.86 -18.76
CA CYS A 30 1.64 5.00 -19.13
C CYS A 30 2.52 6.17 -19.61
N GLY A 31 2.18 6.72 -20.78
CA GLY A 31 2.96 7.77 -21.45
C GLY A 31 4.12 7.29 -22.33
N SER A 32 4.39 5.98 -22.39
CA SER A 32 5.34 5.41 -23.36
C SER A 32 4.74 5.32 -24.78
N PRO A 33 5.56 5.29 -25.85
CA PRO A 33 5.05 5.10 -27.22
C PRO A 33 4.17 3.84 -27.33
N GLY A 34 2.88 4.04 -27.63
CA GLY A 34 1.89 2.97 -27.72
C GLY A 34 1.41 2.40 -26.36
N GLY A 35 1.69 3.10 -25.26
CA GLY A 35 1.12 2.84 -23.93
C GLY A 35 -0.14 3.69 -23.65
N PRO A 36 -0.83 3.44 -22.52
CA PRO A 36 -2.03 4.20 -22.15
C PRO A 36 -1.71 5.69 -21.92
N PRO A 37 -2.66 6.61 -22.21
CA PRO A 37 -2.48 8.03 -21.94
C PRO A 37 -2.41 8.29 -20.43
N ILE A 38 -1.66 9.33 -20.05
CA ILE A 38 -1.62 9.81 -18.67
C ILE A 38 -2.79 10.78 -18.50
N THR A 39 -3.68 10.49 -17.55
CA THR A 39 -4.85 11.32 -17.25
C THR A 39 -4.87 11.84 -15.83
N ALA A 40 -4.06 11.26 -14.93
CA ALA A 40 -3.95 11.69 -13.54
C ALA A 40 -2.62 12.36 -13.20
N PRO A 41 -2.59 13.16 -12.12
CA PRO A 41 -1.34 13.62 -11.54
C PRO A 41 -0.53 12.42 -11.05
N ARG A 42 0.78 12.50 -11.27
CA ARG A 42 1.74 11.44 -10.93
C ARG A 42 2.91 12.07 -10.19
N ILE A 43 3.38 11.40 -9.16
CA ILE A 43 4.65 11.71 -8.53
C ILE A 43 5.75 10.82 -9.10
N LYS A 44 6.97 11.32 -9.18
CA LYS A 44 8.14 10.53 -9.57
C LYS A 44 8.91 10.12 -8.33
N LEU A 45 9.00 8.83 -8.09
CA LEU A 45 9.78 8.25 -7.00
C LEU A 45 11.29 8.34 -7.30
N ARG A 46 12.10 8.20 -6.25
CA ARG A 46 13.57 8.20 -6.31
C ARG A 46 14.16 7.15 -7.24
N ASP A 47 13.48 6.02 -7.39
CA ASP A 47 13.89 4.95 -8.30
C ASP A 47 13.45 5.18 -9.76
N GLY A 48 12.83 6.32 -10.04
CA GLY A 48 12.38 6.73 -11.38
C GLY A 48 10.98 6.25 -11.74
N ARG A 49 10.33 5.40 -10.94
CA ARG A 49 8.94 4.99 -11.14
C ARG A 49 7.99 6.14 -10.84
N HIS A 50 6.81 6.10 -11.44
CA HIS A 50 5.74 7.06 -11.16
C HIS A 50 4.59 6.41 -10.40
N LEU A 51 4.05 7.12 -9.41
CA LEU A 51 2.79 6.75 -8.76
C LEU A 51 1.71 7.75 -9.15
N ALA A 52 0.63 7.25 -9.75
CA ALA A 52 -0.56 8.04 -10.02
C ALA A 52 -1.39 8.17 -8.75
N TYR A 53 -1.86 9.38 -8.46
CA TYR A 53 -2.65 9.66 -7.27
C TYR A 53 -3.86 10.53 -7.59
N LYS A 54 -4.76 10.65 -6.62
CA LYS A 54 -5.92 11.51 -6.66
C LYS A 54 -6.17 12.05 -5.26
N GLU A 55 -6.33 13.36 -5.18
CA GLU A 55 -6.62 14.10 -3.97
C GLU A 55 -8.13 14.30 -3.84
N HIS A 56 -8.64 14.25 -2.61
CA HIS A 56 -10.05 14.40 -2.30
C HIS A 56 -10.21 15.13 -0.95
N GLY A 57 -11.37 15.76 -0.76
CA GLY A 57 -11.66 16.53 0.44
C GLY A 57 -11.09 17.95 0.38
N VAL A 58 -10.74 18.51 1.54
CA VAL A 58 -10.24 19.89 1.64
C VAL A 58 -8.76 19.98 1.22
N PRO A 59 -8.25 21.13 0.75
CA PRO A 59 -6.84 21.29 0.39
C PRO A 59 -5.88 20.93 1.53
N ALA A 60 -4.74 20.32 1.20
CA ALA A 60 -3.77 19.82 2.19
C ALA A 60 -3.25 20.90 3.16
N GLN A 61 -3.25 22.17 2.76
CA GLN A 61 -2.77 23.30 3.55
C GLN A 61 -3.72 23.68 4.68
N VAL A 62 -5.03 23.44 4.51
CA VAL A 62 -6.06 23.76 5.51
C VAL A 62 -6.59 22.52 6.24
N ALA A 63 -6.16 21.34 5.81
CA ALA A 63 -6.61 20.07 6.35
C ALA A 63 -6.12 19.85 7.79
N LYS A 64 -7.03 19.45 8.67
CA LYS A 64 -6.72 19.01 10.03
C LYS A 64 -6.16 17.60 10.05
N TYR A 65 -6.70 16.72 9.21
CA TYR A 65 -6.27 15.33 9.11
C TYR A 65 -5.88 14.99 7.69
N LYS A 66 -4.67 14.46 7.53
CA LYS A 66 -4.10 14.05 6.24
C LYS A 66 -4.05 12.53 6.19
N ILE A 67 -4.76 11.94 5.24
CA ILE A 67 -5.01 10.50 5.16
C ILE A 67 -4.54 9.97 3.80
N ILE A 68 -3.73 8.91 3.82
CA ILE A 68 -3.41 8.12 2.62
C ILE A 68 -4.31 6.88 2.60
N PHE A 69 -5.11 6.73 1.55
CA PHE A 69 -5.96 5.57 1.34
C PHE A 69 -5.34 4.56 0.36
N VAL A 70 -5.19 3.32 0.81
CA VAL A 70 -4.66 2.20 0.03
C VAL A 70 -5.79 1.30 -0.46
N HIS A 71 -5.98 1.25 -1.77
CA HIS A 71 -7.07 0.50 -2.40
C HIS A 71 -6.86 -1.03 -2.37
N GLY A 72 -7.97 -1.76 -2.40
CA GLY A 72 -8.04 -3.22 -2.41
C GLY A 72 -7.75 -3.87 -3.77
N PHE A 73 -8.17 -5.14 -3.91
CA PHE A 73 -8.06 -5.91 -5.16
C PHE A 73 -9.07 -5.38 -6.19
N SER A 74 -8.65 -5.28 -7.45
CA SER A 74 -9.46 -4.73 -8.56
C SER A 74 -9.97 -3.29 -8.37
N ALA A 75 -9.41 -2.52 -7.44
CA ALA A 75 -9.72 -1.11 -7.22
C ALA A 75 -8.61 -0.19 -7.79
N CYS A 76 -8.89 1.12 -7.84
CA CYS A 76 -7.94 2.15 -8.27
C CYS A 76 -8.09 3.42 -7.41
N ARG A 77 -7.26 4.43 -7.69
CA ARG A 77 -7.27 5.75 -7.06
C ARG A 77 -8.62 6.47 -7.14
N CYS A 78 -9.48 6.16 -8.11
CA CYS A 78 -10.60 7.03 -8.49
C CYS A 78 -11.74 7.13 -7.47
N ALA A 79 -11.91 6.13 -6.59
CA ALA A 79 -12.94 6.16 -5.56
C ALA A 79 -12.57 5.31 -4.32
N PRO A 80 -11.95 5.93 -3.30
CA PRO A 80 -11.84 5.34 -1.97
C PRO A 80 -13.24 4.92 -1.49
N VAL A 81 -13.36 3.71 -0.96
CA VAL A 81 -14.65 3.20 -0.43
C VAL A 81 -15.22 4.16 0.61
N ILE A 82 -14.34 4.81 1.39
CA ILE A 82 -14.70 5.76 2.44
C ILE A 82 -15.44 6.97 1.86
N LEU A 83 -15.03 7.50 0.71
CA LEU A 83 -15.68 8.67 0.10
C LEU A 83 -17.06 8.36 -0.45
N LYS A 84 -17.38 7.09 -0.74
CA LYS A 84 -18.74 6.69 -1.14
C LYS A 84 -19.69 6.59 0.07
N SER A 85 -19.14 6.45 1.27
CA SER A 85 -19.91 6.18 2.48
C SER A 85 -20.02 7.39 3.40
N LEU A 86 -19.25 8.46 3.16
CA LEU A 86 -19.30 9.70 3.94
C LEU A 86 -19.94 10.82 3.12
N PRO A 87 -20.85 11.62 3.71
CA PRO A 87 -21.32 12.86 3.12
C PRO A 87 -20.14 13.84 2.92
N GLN A 88 -20.21 14.64 1.86
CA GLN A 88 -19.17 15.62 1.55
C GLN A 88 -19.05 16.68 2.66
N GLU A 89 -20.18 17.06 3.24
CA GLU A 89 -20.26 18.03 4.34
C GLU A 89 -19.45 17.58 5.55
N LEU A 90 -19.47 16.28 5.85
CA LEU A 90 -18.72 15.70 6.96
C LEU A 90 -17.20 15.69 6.69
N ILE A 91 -16.79 15.49 5.44
CA ILE A 91 -15.38 15.54 5.03
C ILE A 91 -14.83 16.95 5.22
N GLU A 92 -15.63 17.96 4.87
CA GLU A 92 -15.29 19.38 5.01
C GLU A 92 -15.31 19.84 6.47
N GLU A 93 -16.34 19.47 7.23
CA GLU A 93 -16.47 19.80 8.66
C GLU A 93 -15.30 19.21 9.48
N LEU A 94 -14.91 17.97 9.20
CA LEU A 94 -13.78 17.32 9.86
C LEU A 94 -12.42 17.80 9.31
N GLY A 95 -12.41 18.57 8.21
CA GLY A 95 -11.20 19.06 7.55
C GLY A 95 -10.30 17.92 7.06
N LEU A 96 -10.88 16.91 6.42
CA LEU A 96 -10.15 15.74 5.93
C LEU A 96 -9.54 16.01 4.56
N TYR A 97 -8.23 15.78 4.46
CA TYR A 97 -7.52 15.61 3.20
C TYR A 97 -7.26 14.13 2.99
N ILE A 98 -7.80 13.57 1.90
CA ILE A 98 -7.66 12.15 1.58
C ILE A 98 -6.96 12.04 0.24
N VAL A 99 -5.79 11.40 0.22
CA VAL A 99 -5.11 11.04 -1.02
C VAL A 99 -5.19 9.53 -1.24
N SER A 100 -5.66 9.12 -2.41
CA SER A 100 -5.57 7.74 -2.88
C SER A 100 -4.60 7.64 -4.03
N TYR A 101 -3.82 6.57 -4.06
CA TYR A 101 -2.86 6.33 -5.13
C TYR A 101 -3.04 4.95 -5.72
N ASP A 102 -2.70 4.79 -7.00
CA ASP A 102 -2.65 3.50 -7.64
C ASP A 102 -1.40 2.75 -7.15
N ARG A 103 -1.59 1.55 -6.57
CA ARG A 103 -0.46 0.71 -6.16
C ARG A 103 0.43 0.36 -7.37
N PRO A 104 1.72 0.03 -7.17
CA PRO A 104 2.60 -0.33 -8.28
C PRO A 104 2.00 -1.41 -9.18
N GLY A 105 1.93 -1.15 -10.48
CA GLY A 105 1.31 -2.05 -11.48
C GLY A 105 -0.21 -1.97 -11.58
N TYR A 106 -0.87 -1.03 -10.90
CA TYR A 106 -2.29 -0.72 -11.06
C TYR A 106 -2.48 0.64 -11.74
N GLY A 107 -3.60 0.78 -12.45
CA GLY A 107 -4.04 2.05 -13.04
C GLY A 107 -2.94 2.72 -13.86
N GLU A 108 -2.54 3.92 -13.45
CA GLU A 108 -1.49 4.71 -14.12
C GLU A 108 -0.15 4.73 -13.35
N SER A 109 0.03 3.86 -12.35
CA SER A 109 1.30 3.72 -11.64
C SER A 109 2.23 2.73 -12.33
N ASP A 110 3.52 3.04 -12.32
CA ASP A 110 4.54 2.16 -12.91
C ASP A 110 4.64 0.84 -12.13
N PRO A 111 4.87 -0.29 -12.82
CA PRO A 111 5.04 -1.58 -12.17
C PRO A 111 6.33 -1.61 -11.35
N HIS A 112 6.31 -2.37 -10.24
CA HIS A 112 7.51 -2.62 -9.44
C HIS A 112 7.80 -4.13 -9.38
N PRO A 113 8.58 -4.69 -10.32
CA PRO A 113 8.82 -6.13 -10.40
C PRO A 113 9.55 -6.74 -9.19
N LYS A 114 10.29 -5.92 -8.44
CA LYS A 114 11.04 -6.31 -7.23
C LYS A 114 10.37 -5.82 -5.95
N GLN A 115 9.04 -5.67 -5.99
CA GLN A 115 8.24 -5.19 -4.88
C GLN A 115 8.47 -6.00 -3.60
N THR A 116 8.68 -5.28 -2.50
CA THR A 116 8.75 -5.84 -1.15
C THR A 116 7.84 -5.02 -0.22
N MET A 117 7.53 -5.56 0.96
CA MET A 117 6.77 -4.83 1.98
C MET A 117 7.50 -3.56 2.43
N LYS A 118 8.84 -3.59 2.43
CA LYS A 118 9.67 -2.43 2.74
C LYS A 118 9.59 -1.38 1.64
N SER A 119 9.72 -1.77 0.36
CA SER A 119 9.64 -0.80 -0.74
C SER A 119 8.26 -0.16 -0.85
N LEU A 120 7.18 -0.90 -0.62
CA LEU A 120 5.83 -0.32 -0.56
C LEU A 120 5.66 0.71 0.56
N ALA A 121 6.29 0.48 1.72
CA ALA A 121 6.26 1.44 2.82
C ALA A 121 7.05 2.70 2.49
N LEU A 122 8.24 2.56 1.89
CA LEU A 122 9.07 3.68 1.46
C LEU A 122 8.43 4.48 0.32
N ASP A 123 7.77 3.80 -0.63
CA ASP A 123 6.97 4.45 -1.68
C ASP A 123 5.89 5.36 -1.08
N MET A 124 5.24 4.91 0.01
CA MET A 124 4.23 5.70 0.72
C MET A 124 4.84 6.87 1.49
N GLU A 125 5.98 6.68 2.12
CA GLU A 125 6.70 7.78 2.77
C GLU A 125 7.13 8.84 1.75
N GLU A 126 7.63 8.42 0.59
CA GLU A 126 8.01 9.33 -0.48
C GLU A 126 6.80 10.07 -1.04
N LEU A 127 5.67 9.38 -1.23
CA LEU A 127 4.39 10.01 -1.58
C LEU A 127 3.99 11.07 -0.56
N ALA A 128 4.06 10.75 0.74
CA ALA A 128 3.73 11.69 1.79
C ALA A 128 4.66 12.91 1.84
N ASN A 129 5.95 12.71 1.55
CA ASN A 129 6.93 13.78 1.51
C ASN A 129 6.68 14.73 0.33
N GLN A 130 6.45 14.19 -0.87
CA GLN A 130 6.24 15.01 -2.07
C GLN A 130 4.91 15.77 -2.04
N LEU A 131 3.89 15.22 -1.36
CA LEU A 131 2.61 15.90 -1.14
C LEU A 131 2.63 16.79 0.11
N GLU A 132 3.79 16.97 0.75
CA GLU A 132 3.97 17.82 1.92
C GLU A 132 2.94 17.53 3.04
N LEU A 133 2.70 16.23 3.30
CA LEU A 133 1.72 15.81 4.30
C LEU A 133 2.18 16.11 5.74
N GLY A 134 3.38 16.64 5.91
CA GLY A 134 3.96 16.99 7.21
C GLY A 134 4.70 15.83 7.86
N SER A 135 4.95 15.98 9.16
CA SER A 135 5.74 15.01 9.93
C SER A 135 5.03 13.67 10.10
N LYS A 136 3.72 13.68 10.36
CA LYS A 136 2.91 12.49 10.55
C LYS A 136 1.60 12.55 9.77
N PHE A 137 1.17 11.41 9.25
CA PHE A 137 -0.08 11.25 8.51
C PHE A 137 -0.82 9.97 8.92
N TYR A 138 -2.09 9.88 8.54
CA TYR A 138 -2.93 8.71 8.77
C TYR A 138 -2.94 7.80 7.55
N VAL A 139 -3.06 6.49 7.76
CA VAL A 139 -3.14 5.53 6.65
C VAL A 139 -4.36 4.64 6.82
N ILE A 140 -5.13 4.49 5.75
CA ILE A 140 -6.28 3.58 5.75
C ILE A 140 -6.12 2.56 4.62
N GLY A 141 -6.10 1.29 4.97
CA GLY A 141 -6.04 0.19 4.01
C GLY A 141 -7.39 -0.47 3.83
N SER A 142 -7.69 -0.91 2.62
CA SER A 142 -8.87 -1.76 2.33
C SER A 142 -8.45 -3.11 1.75
N SER A 143 -8.97 -4.21 2.30
CA SER A 143 -8.71 -5.56 1.82
C SER A 143 -7.20 -5.83 1.66
N ILE A 144 -6.73 -6.18 0.46
CA ILE A 144 -5.30 -6.45 0.16
C ILE A 144 -4.41 -5.21 0.35
N GLY A 145 -4.98 -4.00 0.35
CA GLY A 145 -4.28 -2.75 0.63
C GLY A 145 -3.72 -2.69 2.06
N ASN A 146 -4.27 -3.50 2.97
CA ASN A 146 -3.78 -3.61 4.35
C ASN A 146 -2.35 -4.18 4.44
N ASN A 147 -1.87 -4.89 3.41
CA ASN A 147 -0.48 -5.30 3.36
C ASN A 147 0.46 -4.08 3.36
N VAL A 148 0.13 -3.03 2.61
CA VAL A 148 0.96 -1.80 2.60
C VAL A 148 0.94 -1.14 3.97
N VAL A 149 -0.24 -1.03 4.60
CA VAL A 149 -0.38 -0.48 5.96
C VAL A 149 0.50 -1.24 6.96
N TRP A 150 0.57 -2.57 6.83
CA TRP A 150 1.47 -3.37 7.64
C TRP A 150 2.95 -3.12 7.38
N GLY A 151 3.33 -2.95 6.12
CA GLY A 151 4.68 -2.50 5.78
C GLY A 151 5.00 -1.17 6.48
N CYS A 152 4.05 -0.22 6.45
CA CYS A 152 4.24 1.09 7.04
C CYS A 152 4.46 1.01 8.56
N LEU A 153 3.67 0.19 9.27
CA LEU A 153 3.82 -0.01 10.71
C LEU A 153 5.16 -0.65 11.10
N ASN A 154 5.76 -1.44 10.23
CA ASN A 154 7.05 -2.10 10.50
C ASN A 154 8.26 -1.23 10.12
N TYR A 155 8.17 -0.47 9.03
CA TYR A 155 9.33 0.23 8.46
C TYR A 155 9.32 1.75 8.65
N ILE A 156 8.14 2.37 8.74
CA ILE A 156 7.99 3.83 8.92
C ILE A 156 7.03 4.21 10.06
N PRO A 157 7.04 3.54 11.23
CA PRO A 157 6.09 3.84 12.31
C PRO A 157 6.17 5.29 12.80
N HIS A 158 7.35 5.90 12.71
CA HIS A 158 7.61 7.29 13.11
C HIS A 158 6.84 8.33 12.27
N ARG A 159 6.44 7.99 11.04
CA ARG A 159 5.65 8.84 10.14
C ARG A 159 4.14 8.68 10.31
N LEU A 160 3.68 7.73 11.12
CA LEU A 160 2.26 7.41 11.25
C LEU A 160 1.67 8.10 12.48
N ALA A 161 0.63 8.92 12.27
CA ALA A 161 -0.21 9.45 13.35
C ALA A 161 -1.24 8.42 13.82
N GLY A 162 -1.67 7.54 12.91
CA GLY A 162 -2.59 6.45 13.19
C GLY A 162 -2.91 5.67 11.91
N VAL A 163 -3.48 4.48 12.06
CA VAL A 163 -3.94 3.71 10.90
C VAL A 163 -5.30 3.08 11.14
N ALA A 164 -6.03 2.82 10.05
CA ALA A 164 -7.25 2.01 10.07
C ALA A 164 -7.18 0.89 9.03
N LEU A 165 -7.72 -0.27 9.37
CA LEU A 165 -7.79 -1.44 8.50
C LEU A 165 -9.25 -1.74 8.19
N LEU A 166 -9.66 -1.62 6.93
CA LEU A 166 -11.00 -1.93 6.46
C LEU A 166 -11.01 -3.29 5.78
N ALA A 167 -11.97 -4.14 6.17
CA ALA A 167 -12.14 -5.51 5.67
C ALA A 167 -10.79 -6.25 5.52
N PRO A 168 -10.05 -6.48 6.62
CA PRO A 168 -8.67 -6.91 6.55
C PRO A 168 -8.52 -8.24 5.81
N MET A 169 -7.90 -8.19 4.63
CA MET A 169 -7.40 -9.36 3.94
C MET A 169 -5.88 -9.38 4.06
N PHE A 170 -5.39 -10.41 4.72
CA PHE A 170 -3.97 -10.72 4.78
C PHE A 170 -3.71 -11.89 3.85
N ILE A 171 -2.63 -11.85 3.06
CA ILE A 171 -2.19 -13.02 2.29
C ILE A 171 -1.65 -14.01 3.32
N ASN A 172 -2.45 -15.01 3.68
CA ASN A 172 -2.16 -15.93 4.76
C ASN A 172 -1.50 -17.20 4.24
N TYR A 173 -0.20 -17.37 4.48
CA TYR A 173 0.48 -18.68 4.43
C TYR A 173 1.68 -18.73 5.39
N TRP A 174 1.51 -18.48 6.70
CA TRP A 174 2.60 -18.50 7.71
C TRP A 174 3.44 -17.22 7.78
N TRP A 175 2.93 -16.25 8.52
CA TRP A 175 3.54 -14.95 8.73
C TRP A 175 4.82 -15.07 9.58
N GLN A 176 5.99 -14.77 9.01
CA GLN A 176 7.20 -14.58 9.84
C GLN A 176 7.00 -13.31 10.69
N GLY A 177 6.87 -13.50 12.01
CA GLY A 177 6.76 -12.41 13.00
C GLY A 177 5.44 -12.35 13.79
N MET A 178 4.45 -13.21 13.53
CA MET A 178 3.29 -13.36 14.43
C MET A 178 3.58 -14.47 15.46
N PRO A 179 3.42 -14.23 16.77
CA PRO A 179 3.51 -15.31 17.75
C PRO A 179 2.40 -16.35 17.46
N PRO A 180 2.72 -17.66 17.44
CA PRO A 180 1.80 -18.74 17.04
C PRO A 180 0.44 -18.70 17.75
N ASN A 181 0.43 -18.22 18.99
CA ASN A 181 -0.71 -18.16 19.90
C ASN A 181 -1.86 -17.26 19.39
N LEU A 182 -1.61 -16.39 18.41
CA LEU A 182 -2.64 -15.53 17.81
C LEU A 182 -3.46 -16.23 16.72
N SER A 183 -3.01 -17.38 16.22
CA SER A 183 -3.71 -18.14 15.15
C SER A 183 -4.84 -19.03 15.68
N THR A 184 -4.81 -19.36 16.98
CA THR A 184 -5.71 -20.31 17.63
C THR A 184 -6.86 -19.65 18.38
N GLU A 185 -6.77 -18.36 18.70
CA GLU A 185 -7.77 -17.65 19.52
C GLU A 185 -8.50 -16.58 18.71
N ARG A 186 -9.79 -16.84 18.44
CA ARG A 186 -10.68 -15.99 17.61
C ARG A 186 -10.94 -14.55 18.12
N PRO A 187 -10.63 -14.10 19.36
CA PRO A 187 -10.80 -12.68 19.72
C PRO A 187 -9.52 -11.81 19.57
N THR A 188 -8.33 -12.36 19.27
CA THR A 188 -7.08 -11.73 19.74
C THR A 188 -6.40 -10.77 18.76
N ILE A 189 -6.80 -10.70 17.49
CA ILE A 189 -6.25 -9.71 16.53
C ILE A 189 -6.54 -8.28 17.02
N ASN A 190 -7.76 -8.00 17.48
CA ASN A 190 -8.11 -6.68 18.01
C ASN A 190 -7.30 -6.33 19.26
N ASN A 191 -7.01 -7.29 20.14
CA ASN A 191 -6.18 -7.05 21.32
C ASN A 191 -4.71 -6.88 20.96
N TYR A 192 -4.15 -7.64 20.02
CA TYR A 192 -2.78 -7.47 19.57
C TYR A 192 -2.56 -6.14 18.85
N LEU A 193 -3.49 -5.76 17.96
CA LEU A 193 -3.50 -4.43 17.35
C LEU A 193 -3.57 -3.36 18.44
N ARG A 194 -4.51 -3.45 19.39
CA ARG A 194 -4.61 -2.51 20.51
C ARG A 194 -3.33 -2.44 21.33
N THR A 195 -2.69 -3.56 21.66
CA THR A 195 -1.46 -3.57 22.47
C THR A 195 -0.27 -2.98 21.70
N ARG A 196 -0.12 -3.31 20.41
CA ARG A 196 0.97 -2.77 19.58
C ARG A 196 0.76 -1.30 19.22
N PHE A 197 -0.48 -0.87 19.00
CA PHE A 197 -0.83 0.55 18.90
C PHE A 197 -0.60 1.26 20.23
N ARG A 198 -1.05 0.69 21.36
CA ARG A 198 -0.91 1.33 22.67
C ARG A 198 0.55 1.49 23.10
N ASN A 199 1.41 0.53 22.76
CA ASN A 199 2.85 0.64 23.03
C ASN A 199 3.52 1.66 22.10
N ASN A 200 3.26 1.62 20.80
CA ASN A 200 3.84 2.59 19.85
C ASN A 200 3.29 4.03 20.00
N VAL A 201 2.06 4.18 20.51
CA VAL A 201 1.43 5.50 20.76
C VAL A 201 1.83 6.06 22.11
N LYS A 202 2.03 5.24 23.16
CA LYS A 202 2.53 5.72 24.46
C LYS A 202 3.93 6.32 24.34
N ASP A 203 4.82 5.68 23.60
CA ASP A 203 6.20 6.16 23.40
C ASP A 203 6.25 7.52 22.66
N GLY A 204 5.23 7.86 21.88
CA GLY A 204 5.10 9.16 21.22
C GLY A 204 4.27 10.21 21.98
N TRP A 205 3.50 9.80 22.99
CA TRP A 205 2.71 10.71 23.83
C TRP A 205 3.50 11.19 25.07
N ASP A 206 4.36 10.34 25.64
CA ASP A 206 5.16 10.72 26.82
C ASP A 206 6.32 11.66 26.48
N THR A 207 6.85 11.61 25.25
CA THR A 207 7.91 12.55 24.80
C THR A 207 7.41 13.99 24.61
N ASN A 208 6.10 14.21 24.51
CA ASN A 208 5.50 15.55 24.34
C ASN A 208 4.96 16.17 25.66
N ARG A 209 5.18 15.52 26.81
CA ARG A 209 4.82 16.09 28.14
C ARG A 209 6.01 16.45 29.04
N GLN A 210 7.24 16.14 28.64
CA GLN A 210 8.44 16.48 29.41
C GLN A 210 9.19 17.71 28.86
N GLY A 211 8.54 18.50 28.00
CA GLY A 211 9.10 19.71 27.40
C GLY A 211 8.14 20.89 27.44
N THR A 212 7.71 21.28 28.64
CA THR A 212 7.25 22.64 28.99
C THR A 212 7.63 22.92 30.43
#